data_AF-A0A6B0QXB1-F1
#
_entry.id   AF-A0A6B0QXB1-F1
#
_cell.length_a   1.000
_cell.length_b   1.000
_cell.length_c   1.000
_cell.angle_alpha   90.00
_cell.angle_beta   90.00
_cell.angle_gamma   90.00
#
_symmetry.space_group_name_H-M   'P 1'
#
loop_
_entity.id
_entity.type
_entity.pdbx_description
1 polymer ?
#
loop_
_entity_poly.entity_id
_entity_poly.type
_entity_poly.pdbx_seq_one_letter_code
_entity_poly.pdbx_strand_id
1 'polypeptide(L)'
;MEALKSEGMSRVAVDYVEGILQPKPTCDTWDQIQSFQARPDDLLISSSRKQMIYVARNPKDNMVSYYHFHRMNRNLPAPGTWEEYFESFLAGKVCWGSWYDHVKGWWQAKDQHRILYLFYEDMKENPKHEIQKLAEFIGKSLDDKVLDKIVDHTSFSVMKQNPMANYTSIPNEYMNQLISPFMRKGVVGDWKNHFTVAQNERFDDDYGKNMADTTLTLHFRFFSESFDDSECLLPTRYIPSIFSHRFKGSYMGDLPYDIDKDLAKYFNAHQMARTEN
;
A
#
# COMPACT_ATOMS: atom_id res chain seq x y z
N MET A 1 -31.18 -27.63 -1.70
CA MET A 1 -30.22 -26.64 -1.20
C MET A 1 -30.25 -26.71 0.31
N GLU A 2 -29.28 -27.38 0.92
CA GLU A 2 -29.10 -27.31 2.37
C GLU A 2 -28.49 -25.94 2.72
N ALA A 3 -28.93 -25.35 3.82
CA ALA A 3 -28.29 -24.15 4.33
C ALA A 3 -26.91 -24.54 4.91
N LEU A 4 -25.84 -24.04 4.29
CA LEU A 4 -24.52 -24.01 4.93
C LEU A 4 -24.67 -23.26 6.25
N LYS A 5 -24.60 -24.01 7.36
CA LYS A 5 -24.54 -23.43 8.70
C LYS A 5 -23.23 -22.67 8.79
N SER A 6 -23.26 -21.35 8.95
CA SER A 6 -22.07 -20.57 9.24
C SER A 6 -21.62 -20.81 10.68
N GLU A 7 -21.00 -21.96 10.91
CA GLU A 7 -20.08 -22.14 12.03
C GLU A 7 -19.07 -20.99 11.96
N GLY A 8 -19.05 -20.14 12.98
CA GLY A 8 -18.45 -18.82 12.89
C GLY A 8 -16.96 -18.90 12.59
N MET A 9 -16.58 -18.60 11.35
CA MET A 9 -15.24 -18.89 10.82
C MET A 9 -14.13 -18.44 11.79
N SER A 10 -13.34 -19.43 12.22
CA SER A 10 -12.11 -19.19 12.94
C SER A 10 -11.16 -18.32 12.10
N ARG A 11 -10.32 -17.55 12.78
CA ARG A 11 -9.28 -16.78 12.09
C ARG A 11 -8.28 -17.72 11.44
N VAL A 12 -7.78 -17.33 10.28
CA VAL A 12 -6.79 -18.09 9.53
C VAL A 12 -5.53 -18.30 10.37
N ALA A 13 -5.08 -19.56 10.44
CA ALA A 13 -3.82 -19.94 11.06
C ALA A 13 -2.62 -19.34 10.31
N VAL A 14 -1.47 -19.26 10.95
CA VAL A 14 -0.24 -18.69 10.39
C VAL A 14 0.94 -19.64 10.54
N ASP A 15 1.90 -19.52 9.63
CA ASP A 15 3.15 -20.29 9.59
C ASP A 15 4.25 -19.44 8.94
N TYR A 16 5.46 -19.97 8.78
CA TYR A 16 6.62 -19.21 8.30
C TYR A 16 7.09 -19.64 6.92
N VAL A 17 7.35 -18.65 6.06
CA VAL A 17 7.99 -18.80 4.74
C VAL A 17 9.28 -18.01 4.75
N GLU A 18 10.43 -18.66 4.56
CA GLU A 18 11.77 -18.02 4.60
C GLU A 18 12.02 -17.17 5.88
N GLY A 19 11.34 -17.50 6.99
CA GLY A 19 11.38 -16.75 8.26
C GLY A 19 10.36 -15.62 8.40
N ILE A 20 9.61 -15.30 7.35
CA ILE A 20 8.52 -14.31 7.34
C ILE A 20 7.21 -14.98 7.74
N LEU A 21 6.46 -14.38 8.67
CA LEU A 21 5.15 -14.87 9.07
C LEU A 21 4.11 -14.64 7.95
N GLN A 22 3.35 -15.68 7.60
CA GLN A 22 2.35 -15.65 6.53
C GLN A 22 1.06 -16.38 6.93
N PRO A 23 -0.09 -16.08 6.29
CA PRO A 23 -1.30 -16.90 6.39
C PRO A 23 -1.02 -18.33 5.92
N LYS A 24 -1.52 -19.35 6.63
CA LYS A 24 -1.28 -20.76 6.32
C LYS A 24 -1.61 -21.16 4.87
N PRO A 25 -2.71 -20.70 4.24
CA PRO A 25 -2.98 -20.95 2.81
C PRO A 25 -1.92 -20.39 1.85
N THR A 26 -1.26 -19.28 2.23
CA THR A 26 -0.14 -18.70 1.47
C THR A 26 1.13 -19.53 1.61
N CYS A 27 1.35 -20.15 2.77
CA CYS A 27 2.44 -21.10 2.99
C CYS A 27 2.21 -22.39 2.18
N ASP A 28 0.99 -22.95 2.25
CA ASP A 28 0.61 -24.21 1.61
C ASP A 28 0.57 -24.17 0.07
N THR A 29 0.66 -22.97 -0.51
CA THR A 29 0.77 -22.76 -1.96
C THR A 29 2.07 -22.06 -2.36
N TRP A 30 3.00 -21.79 -1.43
CA TRP A 30 4.14 -20.91 -1.66
C TRP A 30 4.98 -21.30 -2.89
N ASP A 31 5.30 -22.58 -3.07
CA ASP A 31 6.04 -23.08 -4.23
C ASP A 31 5.38 -22.69 -5.57
N GLN A 32 4.04 -22.65 -5.61
CA GLN A 32 3.26 -22.25 -6.78
C GLN A 32 3.30 -20.73 -7.01
N ILE A 33 3.29 -19.94 -5.92
CA ILE A 33 3.43 -18.48 -5.99
C ILE A 33 4.84 -18.09 -6.42
N GLN A 34 5.87 -18.74 -5.86
CA GLN A 34 7.28 -18.46 -6.13
C GLN A 34 7.73 -18.96 -7.52
N SER A 35 7.05 -19.96 -8.08
CA SER A 35 7.25 -20.43 -9.46
C SER A 35 6.28 -19.84 -10.48
N PHE A 36 5.39 -18.90 -10.09
CA PHE A 36 4.41 -18.30 -10.99
C PHE A 36 5.08 -17.52 -12.13
N GLN A 37 4.93 -18.03 -13.36
CA GLN A 37 5.28 -17.35 -14.59
C GLN A 37 3.99 -16.92 -15.31
N ALA A 38 3.82 -15.62 -15.49
CA ALA A 38 2.68 -15.07 -16.24
C ALA A 38 2.76 -15.48 -17.71
N ARG A 39 1.66 -16.01 -18.23
CA ARG A 39 1.53 -16.49 -19.61
C ARG A 39 1.35 -15.28 -20.56
N PRO A 40 1.72 -15.37 -21.85
CA PRO A 40 1.55 -14.27 -22.80
C PRO A 40 0.10 -13.80 -23.00
N ASP A 41 -0.88 -14.65 -22.66
CA ASP A 41 -2.32 -14.36 -22.69
C ASP A 41 -2.90 -13.95 -21.33
N ASP A 42 -2.12 -13.97 -20.24
CA ASP A 42 -2.60 -13.49 -18.93
C ASP A 42 -2.83 -11.98 -18.97
N LEU A 43 -4.04 -11.56 -18.60
CA LEU A 43 -4.46 -10.16 -18.58
C LEU A 43 -3.90 -9.42 -17.35
N LEU A 44 -2.57 -9.42 -17.23
CA LEU A 44 -1.84 -8.51 -16.37
C LEU A 44 -2.04 -7.08 -16.85
N ILE A 45 -2.12 -6.13 -15.91
CA ILE A 45 -1.93 -4.70 -16.21
C ILE A 45 -0.41 -4.42 -16.33
N SER A 46 0.29 -5.24 -17.14
CA SER A 46 1.64 -4.96 -17.59
C SER A 46 1.54 -4.13 -18.87
N SER A 47 1.89 -2.84 -18.78
CA SER A 47 2.27 -2.13 -20.00
C SER A 47 3.50 -2.83 -20.61
N SER A 48 3.81 -2.58 -21.89
CA SER A 48 4.93 -3.23 -22.60
C SER A 48 6.33 -2.82 -22.10
N ARG A 49 6.42 -2.17 -20.94
CA ARG A 49 7.62 -2.03 -20.10
C ARG A 49 7.20 -2.35 -18.67
N LYS A 50 7.82 -3.35 -18.03
CA LYS A 50 7.52 -3.78 -16.65
C LYS A 50 7.69 -2.60 -15.69
N GLN A 51 6.56 -2.00 -15.31
CA GLN A 51 6.45 -0.76 -14.56
C GLN A 51 5.79 -1.08 -13.22
N MET A 52 6.50 -0.85 -12.13
CA MET A 52 5.99 -1.04 -10.77
C MET A 52 5.70 0.32 -10.14
N ILE A 53 4.66 0.39 -9.32
CA ILE A 53 4.36 1.56 -8.46
C ILE A 53 4.34 1.03 -7.04
N TYR A 54 5.22 1.56 -6.20
CA TYR A 54 5.31 1.25 -4.78
C TYR A 54 4.88 2.47 -3.97
N VAL A 55 4.09 2.26 -2.91
CA VAL A 55 3.64 3.33 -2.03
C VAL A 55 4.10 3.04 -0.60
N ALA A 56 5.10 3.79 -0.15
CA ALA A 56 5.48 3.82 1.26
C ALA A 56 4.52 4.73 2.05
N ARG A 57 4.51 4.55 3.36
CA ARG A 57 3.74 5.37 4.31
C ARG A 57 4.52 5.45 5.62
N ASN A 58 4.31 6.51 6.39
CA ASN A 58 4.81 6.61 7.76
C ASN A 58 4.50 5.31 8.57
N PRO A 59 5.49 4.70 9.23
CA PRO A 59 5.30 3.38 9.85
C PRO A 59 4.35 3.41 11.05
N LYS A 60 4.27 4.52 11.79
CA LYS A 60 3.37 4.63 12.95
C LYS A 60 1.91 4.64 12.51
N ASP A 61 1.60 5.38 11.44
CA ASP A 61 0.27 5.34 10.81
C ASP A 61 -0.01 4.02 10.09
N ASN A 62 1.01 3.39 9.50
CA ASN A 62 0.91 2.05 8.93
C ASN A 62 0.49 1.04 10.00
N MET A 63 1.21 0.97 11.13
CA MET A 63 0.92 0.09 12.26
C MET A 63 -0.51 0.26 12.78
N VAL A 64 -0.98 1.50 13.00
CA VAL A 64 -2.38 1.75 13.41
C VAL A 64 -3.36 1.26 12.34
N SER A 65 -3.11 1.58 11.07
CA SER A 65 -3.99 1.15 9.98
C SER A 65 -4.05 -0.37 9.86
N TYR A 66 -2.93 -1.04 10.09
CA TYR A 66 -2.77 -2.48 9.96
C TYR A 66 -3.36 -3.24 11.16
N TYR A 67 -3.22 -2.72 12.38
CA TYR A 67 -3.94 -3.19 13.57
C TYR A 67 -5.46 -3.20 13.35
N HIS A 68 -6.03 -2.09 12.88
CA HIS A 68 -7.46 -2.01 12.55
C HIS A 68 -7.86 -2.96 11.40
N PHE A 69 -6.97 -3.20 10.43
CA PHE A 69 -7.20 -4.20 9.37
C PHE A 69 -7.22 -5.63 9.92
N HIS A 70 -6.27 -6.03 10.78
CA HIS A 70 -6.33 -7.32 11.48
C HIS A 70 -7.61 -7.46 12.32
N ARG A 71 -8.05 -6.39 13.02
CA ARG A 71 -9.27 -6.41 13.84
C ARG A 71 -10.52 -6.74 13.01
N MET A 72 -10.66 -6.20 11.79
CA MET A 72 -11.82 -6.43 10.93
C MET A 72 -11.69 -7.65 9.99
N ASN A 73 -10.49 -7.95 9.49
CA ASN A 73 -10.23 -9.04 8.55
C ASN A 73 -9.97 -10.37 9.29
N ARG A 74 -10.81 -11.39 9.08
CA ARG A 74 -10.66 -12.74 9.66
C ARG A 74 -9.66 -13.64 8.92
N ASN A 75 -9.27 -13.27 7.70
CA ASN A 75 -8.23 -13.97 6.94
C ASN A 75 -6.80 -13.68 7.46
N LEU A 76 -6.70 -12.96 8.60
CA LEU A 76 -5.48 -12.63 9.31
C LEU A 76 -5.56 -13.12 10.78
N PRO A 77 -4.42 -13.40 11.43
CA PRO A 77 -4.39 -13.78 12.85
C PRO A 77 -4.97 -12.67 13.72
N ALA A 78 -5.43 -13.05 14.92
CA ALA A 78 -5.93 -12.10 15.90
C ALA A 78 -4.78 -11.14 16.30
N PRO A 79 -5.00 -9.81 16.31
CA PRO A 79 -3.93 -8.86 16.60
C PRO A 79 -3.56 -8.74 18.09
N GLY A 80 -4.32 -9.37 18.99
CA GLY A 80 -4.20 -9.12 20.43
C GLY A 80 -4.76 -7.74 20.83
N THR A 81 -4.25 -7.19 21.93
CA THR A 81 -4.42 -5.78 22.30
C THR A 81 -3.55 -4.87 21.43
N TRP A 82 -3.64 -3.56 21.63
CA TRP A 82 -2.78 -2.60 20.93
C TRP A 82 -1.30 -2.75 21.33
N GLU A 83 -1.07 -3.05 22.60
CA GLU A 83 0.25 -3.25 23.21
C GLU A 83 0.89 -4.53 22.68
N GLU A 84 0.16 -5.65 22.65
CA GLU A 84 0.61 -6.91 22.06
C GLU A 84 0.93 -6.76 20.56
N TYR A 85 0.12 -5.99 19.82
CA TYR A 85 0.36 -5.72 18.41
C TYR A 85 1.57 -4.80 18.17
N PHE A 86 1.79 -3.81 19.04
CA PHE A 86 2.95 -2.92 18.99
C PHE A 86 4.26 -3.71 19.14
N GLU A 87 4.35 -4.60 20.13
CA GLU A 87 5.49 -5.52 20.29
C GLU A 87 5.66 -6.42 19.06
N SER A 88 4.56 -6.97 18.55
CA SER A 88 4.58 -7.89 17.39
C SER A 88 5.05 -7.19 16.11
N PHE A 89 4.63 -5.95 15.87
CA PHE A 89 5.06 -5.15 14.72
C PHE A 89 6.54 -4.78 14.79
N LEU A 90 7.03 -4.31 15.94
CA LEU A 90 8.46 -4.01 16.13
C LEU A 90 9.34 -5.26 15.97
N ALA A 91 8.85 -6.43 16.42
CA ALA A 91 9.55 -7.70 16.25
C ALA A 91 9.44 -8.31 14.84
N GLY A 92 8.76 -7.67 13.88
CA GLY A 92 8.50 -8.21 12.54
C GLY A 92 7.57 -9.43 12.52
N LYS A 93 6.83 -9.70 13.61
CA LYS A 93 5.94 -10.86 13.82
C LYS A 93 4.49 -10.56 13.44
N VAL A 94 4.31 -9.84 12.35
CA VAL A 94 3.02 -9.60 11.66
C VAL A 94 3.08 -10.24 10.27
N CYS A 95 1.94 -10.43 9.60
CA CYS A 95 1.97 -11.02 8.26
C CYS A 95 2.77 -10.12 7.30
N TRP A 96 3.49 -10.73 6.35
CA TRP A 96 4.47 -10.05 5.48
C TRP A 96 5.70 -9.47 6.21
N GLY A 97 5.82 -9.65 7.53
CA GLY A 97 7.08 -9.51 8.27
C GLY A 97 7.45 -8.09 8.69
N SER A 98 8.75 -7.81 8.64
CA SER A 98 9.34 -6.53 9.02
C SER A 98 8.99 -5.42 8.01
N TRP A 99 8.30 -4.38 8.51
CA TRP A 99 8.03 -3.19 7.70
C TRP A 99 9.32 -2.52 7.21
N TYR A 100 10.39 -2.51 8.03
CA TYR A 100 11.68 -1.91 7.70
C TYR A 100 12.32 -2.58 6.48
N ASP A 101 12.41 -3.91 6.51
CA ASP A 101 13.06 -4.68 5.45
C ASP A 101 12.24 -4.64 4.16
N HIS A 102 10.91 -4.61 4.28
CA HIS A 102 10.02 -4.40 3.15
C HIS A 102 10.24 -3.03 2.47
N VAL A 103 10.23 -1.91 3.23
CA VAL A 103 10.45 -0.58 2.61
C VAL A 103 11.89 -0.39 2.11
N LYS A 104 12.90 -0.91 2.83
CA LYS A 104 14.31 -0.83 2.40
C LYS A 104 14.57 -1.67 1.15
N GLY A 105 14.01 -2.88 1.07
CA GLY A 105 14.12 -3.76 -0.10
C GLY A 105 13.55 -3.12 -1.36
N TRP A 106 12.31 -2.60 -1.30
CA TRP A 106 11.71 -1.86 -2.42
C TRP A 106 12.46 -0.56 -2.76
N TRP A 107 13.07 0.11 -1.78
CA TRP A 107 13.89 1.31 -1.99
C TRP A 107 15.25 1.01 -2.65
N GLN A 108 15.83 -0.18 -2.43
CA GLN A 108 17.03 -0.64 -3.13
C GLN A 108 16.67 -1.13 -4.55
N ALA A 109 15.57 -1.85 -4.70
CA ALA A 109 15.09 -2.39 -5.98
C ALA A 109 14.74 -1.30 -7.02
N LYS A 110 14.36 -0.08 -6.58
CA LYS A 110 13.95 1.03 -7.48
C LYS A 110 15.07 1.52 -8.41
N ASP A 111 16.33 1.29 -8.04
CA ASP A 111 17.49 1.74 -8.83
C ASP A 111 17.94 0.67 -9.83
N GLN A 112 17.44 -0.57 -9.69
CA GLN A 112 17.73 -1.71 -10.58
C GLN A 112 16.58 -2.01 -11.55
N HIS A 113 15.33 -1.76 -11.13
CA HIS A 113 14.13 -2.01 -11.92
C HIS A 113 13.32 -0.72 -12.09
N ARG A 114 12.40 -0.67 -13.07
CA ARG A 114 11.54 0.51 -13.28
C ARG A 114 10.42 0.54 -12.24
N ILE A 115 10.72 1.10 -11.07
CA ILE A 115 9.79 1.30 -9.95
C ILE A 115 9.58 2.80 -9.71
N LEU A 116 8.32 3.24 -9.66
CA LEU A 116 7.94 4.54 -9.12
C LEU A 116 7.71 4.38 -7.62
N TYR A 117 8.61 4.95 -6.82
CA TYR A 117 8.47 4.97 -5.37
C TYR A 117 7.71 6.25 -4.96
N LEU A 118 6.57 6.09 -4.30
CA LEU A 118 5.67 7.16 -3.84
C LEU A 118 5.54 7.14 -2.32
N PHE A 119 5.12 8.27 -1.75
CA PHE A 119 4.78 8.40 -0.34
C PHE A 119 3.29 8.73 -0.18
N TYR A 120 2.60 8.03 0.71
CA TYR A 120 1.20 8.30 1.06
C TYR A 120 1.01 9.74 1.55
N GLU A 121 2.02 10.28 2.23
CA GLU A 121 2.06 11.65 2.74
C GLU A 121 2.05 12.67 1.59
N ASP A 122 2.85 12.48 0.54
CA ASP A 122 2.85 13.32 -0.67
C ASP A 122 1.50 13.24 -1.41
N MET A 123 0.93 12.03 -1.49
CA MET A 123 -0.41 11.80 -2.07
C MET A 123 -1.53 12.48 -1.27
N LYS A 124 -1.27 12.83 -0.01
CA LYS A 124 -2.16 13.61 0.85
C LYS A 124 -1.88 15.12 0.80
N GLU A 125 -0.62 15.54 0.61
CA GLU A 125 -0.22 16.94 0.45
C GLU A 125 -0.66 17.52 -0.90
N ASN A 126 -0.35 16.81 -1.99
CA ASN A 126 -0.57 17.26 -3.36
C ASN A 126 -0.97 16.10 -4.29
N PRO A 127 -2.20 15.54 -4.14
CA PRO A 127 -2.67 14.44 -4.98
C PRO A 127 -2.62 14.77 -6.48
N LYS A 128 -2.81 16.04 -6.85
CA LYS A 128 -2.72 16.49 -8.25
C LYS A 128 -1.32 16.31 -8.83
N HIS A 129 -0.27 16.64 -8.08
CA HIS A 129 1.11 16.38 -8.49
C HIS A 129 1.43 14.89 -8.54
N GLU A 130 1.02 14.12 -7.53
CA GLU A 130 1.34 12.69 -7.46
C GLU A 130 0.65 11.87 -8.57
N ILE A 131 -0.60 12.19 -8.91
CA ILE A 131 -1.31 11.56 -10.04
C ILE A 131 -0.64 11.93 -11.37
N GLN A 132 -0.15 13.16 -11.53
CA GLN A 132 0.61 13.58 -12.72
C GLN A 132 1.95 12.84 -12.82
N LYS A 133 2.71 12.74 -11.72
CA LYS A 133 3.97 11.99 -11.61
C LYS A 133 3.77 10.49 -11.95
N LEU A 134 2.67 9.91 -11.47
CA LEU A 134 2.25 8.55 -11.81
C LEU A 134 1.93 8.42 -13.31
N ALA A 135 1.14 9.33 -13.87
CA ALA A 135 0.77 9.32 -15.28
C ALA A 135 2.00 9.39 -16.20
N GLU A 136 2.93 10.31 -15.93
CA GLU A 136 4.18 10.46 -16.67
C GLU A 136 5.03 9.18 -16.60
N PHE A 137 5.14 8.57 -15.42
CA PHE A 137 5.86 7.30 -15.24
C PHE A 137 5.27 6.15 -16.06
N ILE A 138 3.94 6.04 -16.18
CA ILE A 138 3.27 5.06 -17.05
C ILE A 138 3.17 5.50 -18.52
N GLY A 139 3.81 6.61 -18.90
CA GLY A 139 3.86 7.10 -20.29
C GLY A 139 2.52 7.69 -20.76
N LYS A 140 1.77 8.32 -19.88
CA LYS A 140 0.53 9.05 -20.17
C LYS A 140 0.75 10.54 -19.89
N SER A 141 0.20 11.38 -20.75
CA SER A 141 -0.03 12.80 -20.46
C SER A 141 -1.53 12.96 -20.17
N LEU A 142 -1.84 13.65 -19.09
CA LEU A 142 -3.20 14.06 -18.71
C LEU A 142 -3.36 15.56 -18.99
N ASP A 143 -4.57 15.98 -19.36
CA ASP A 143 -4.95 17.39 -19.27
C ASP A 143 -5.52 17.70 -17.88
N ASP A 144 -5.49 18.98 -17.48
CA ASP A 144 -5.99 19.42 -16.17
C ASP A 144 -7.40 18.93 -15.84
N LYS A 145 -8.32 18.86 -16.82
CA LYS A 145 -9.72 18.48 -16.57
C LYS A 145 -9.88 16.98 -16.36
N VAL A 146 -9.01 16.16 -16.95
CA VAL A 146 -8.92 14.73 -16.65
C VAL A 146 -8.24 14.53 -15.29
N LEU A 147 -7.17 15.26 -15.02
CA LEU A 147 -6.41 15.20 -13.78
C LEU A 147 -7.26 15.60 -12.56
N ASP A 148 -7.99 16.71 -12.64
CA ASP A 148 -8.92 17.18 -11.58
C ASP A 148 -10.04 16.16 -11.31
N LYS A 149 -10.55 15.50 -12.35
CA LYS A 149 -11.52 14.40 -12.19
C LYS A 149 -10.94 13.18 -11.49
N ILE A 150 -9.68 12.83 -11.76
CA ILE A 150 -9.03 11.71 -11.06
C ILE A 150 -8.80 12.09 -9.59
N VAL A 151 -8.37 13.31 -9.29
CA VAL A 151 -8.23 13.83 -7.90
C VAL A 151 -9.57 13.73 -7.15
N ASP A 152 -10.67 14.15 -7.76
CA ASP A 152 -12.02 14.04 -7.19
C ASP A 152 -12.45 12.58 -6.99
N HIS A 153 -12.38 11.74 -8.04
CA HIS A 153 -12.85 10.36 -7.98
C HIS A 153 -11.98 9.44 -7.09
N THR A 154 -10.71 9.80 -6.87
CA THR A 154 -9.80 9.13 -5.91
C THR A 154 -9.75 9.83 -4.54
N SER A 155 -10.57 10.86 -4.32
CA SER A 155 -10.69 11.50 -3.01
C SER A 155 -11.24 10.53 -1.97
N PHE A 156 -10.80 10.68 -0.71
CA PHE A 156 -11.21 9.76 0.37
C PHE A 156 -12.72 9.75 0.60
N SER A 157 -13.40 10.89 0.46
CA SER A 157 -14.85 11.02 0.57
C SER A 157 -15.59 10.21 -0.50
N VAL A 158 -15.14 10.26 -1.76
CA VAL A 158 -15.74 9.51 -2.88
C VAL A 158 -15.39 8.02 -2.78
N MET A 159 -14.12 7.67 -2.58
CA MET A 159 -13.68 6.28 -2.46
C MET A 159 -14.33 5.54 -1.28
N LYS A 160 -14.60 6.23 -0.16
CA LYS A 160 -15.30 5.66 1.00
C LYS A 160 -16.76 5.28 0.71
N GLN A 161 -17.41 5.97 -0.23
CA GLN A 161 -18.79 5.68 -0.63
C GLN A 161 -18.89 4.67 -1.78
N ASN A 162 -17.80 4.45 -2.53
CA ASN A 162 -17.76 3.59 -3.70
C ASN A 162 -17.63 2.08 -3.33
N PRO A 163 -18.65 1.22 -3.61
CA PRO A 163 -18.60 -0.22 -3.32
C PRO A 163 -17.45 -0.99 -3.97
N MET A 164 -16.90 -0.47 -5.08
CA MET A 164 -15.75 -1.05 -5.79
C MET A 164 -14.40 -0.74 -5.14
N ALA A 165 -14.35 0.18 -4.17
CA ALA A 165 -13.12 0.66 -3.54
C ALA A 165 -13.13 0.58 -2.00
N ASN A 166 -14.30 0.59 -1.37
CA ASN A 166 -14.45 0.55 0.09
C ASN A 166 -14.61 -0.86 0.69
N TYR A 167 -14.57 -1.91 -0.14
CA TYR A 167 -14.68 -3.32 0.24
C TYR A 167 -16.02 -3.71 0.91
N THR A 168 -17.11 -2.93 0.79
CA THR A 168 -18.42 -3.31 1.37
C THR A 168 -19.14 -4.43 0.61
N SER A 169 -18.59 -4.86 -0.52
CA SER A 169 -18.99 -6.06 -1.27
C SER A 169 -18.46 -7.37 -0.67
N ILE A 170 -17.42 -7.32 0.18
CA ILE A 170 -16.91 -8.51 0.87
C ILE A 170 -17.80 -8.80 2.10
N PRO A 171 -18.28 -10.05 2.31
CA PRO A 171 -19.11 -10.36 3.47
C PRO A 171 -18.39 -10.09 4.80
N ASN A 172 -19.16 -9.62 5.79
CA ASN A 172 -18.68 -9.37 7.17
C ASN A 172 -18.12 -10.64 7.85
N GLU A 173 -18.34 -11.82 7.28
CA GLU A 173 -17.73 -13.07 7.75
C GLU A 173 -16.22 -13.12 7.48
N TYR A 174 -15.74 -12.47 6.41
CA TYR A 174 -14.32 -12.32 6.04
C TYR A 174 -13.76 -10.95 6.47
N MET A 175 -14.48 -9.86 6.18
CA MET A 175 -14.06 -8.48 6.51
C MET A 175 -15.18 -7.74 7.24
N ASN A 176 -15.19 -7.81 8.57
CA ASN A 176 -16.25 -7.23 9.39
C ASN A 176 -16.11 -5.71 9.53
N GLN A 177 -16.72 -4.98 8.59
CA GLN A 177 -16.68 -3.52 8.51
C GLN A 177 -17.31 -2.82 9.74
N LEU A 178 -18.09 -3.55 10.55
CA LEU A 178 -18.66 -3.05 11.82
C LEU A 178 -17.60 -2.94 12.94
N ILE A 179 -16.49 -3.68 12.87
CA ILE A 179 -15.38 -3.60 13.84
C ILE A 179 -14.42 -2.45 13.47
N SER A 180 -14.14 -2.31 12.17
CA SER A 180 -13.53 -1.14 11.56
C SER A 180 -13.86 -1.16 10.06
N PRO A 181 -14.35 -0.07 9.48
CA PRO A 181 -14.49 0.02 8.03
C PRO A 181 -13.11 0.05 7.36
N PHE A 182 -13.01 -0.49 6.14
CA PHE A 182 -11.77 -0.52 5.36
C PHE A 182 -11.30 0.92 5.05
N MET A 183 -12.20 1.76 4.54
CA MET A 183 -11.97 3.20 4.37
C MET A 183 -12.14 3.94 5.70
N ARG A 184 -11.18 3.73 6.63
CA ARG A 184 -11.24 4.14 8.04
C ARG A 184 -11.25 5.67 8.23
N LYS A 185 -10.08 6.34 8.23
CA LYS A 185 -9.93 7.81 8.42
C LYS A 185 -9.33 8.57 7.23
N GLY A 186 -8.38 7.99 6.48
CA GLY A 186 -7.78 8.65 5.31
C GLY A 186 -6.90 9.89 5.60
N VAL A 187 -6.27 9.93 6.77
CA VAL A 187 -5.42 11.04 7.27
C VAL A 187 -3.99 10.58 7.60
N VAL A 188 -3.11 11.56 7.80
CA VAL A 188 -1.72 11.39 8.32
C VAL A 188 -1.69 11.88 9.77
N GLY A 189 -0.90 11.23 10.63
CA GLY A 189 -0.74 11.58 12.05
C GLY A 189 -1.75 10.94 13.00
N ASP A 190 -2.58 10.00 12.56
CA ASP A 190 -3.57 9.32 13.41
C ASP A 190 -2.92 8.43 14.48
N TRP A 191 -1.65 8.06 14.27
CA TRP A 191 -0.82 7.41 15.29
C TRP A 191 -0.78 8.16 16.62
N LYS A 192 -0.88 9.50 16.63
CA LYS A 192 -0.94 10.31 17.85
C LYS A 192 -2.16 10.00 18.75
N ASN A 193 -3.22 9.41 18.17
CA ASN A 193 -4.42 9.02 18.89
C ASN A 193 -4.36 7.58 19.45
N HIS A 194 -3.22 6.88 19.29
CA HIS A 194 -3.06 5.46 19.62
C HIS A 194 -1.75 5.18 20.38
N PHE A 195 -0.64 5.82 20.00
CA PHE A 195 0.64 5.69 20.67
C PHE A 195 0.64 6.44 22.00
N THR A 196 1.06 5.76 23.08
CA THR A 196 1.50 6.44 24.31
C THR A 196 2.84 7.15 24.06
N VAL A 197 3.22 8.11 24.94
CA VAL A 197 4.52 8.80 24.85
C VAL A 197 5.69 7.81 24.86
N ALA A 198 5.68 6.84 25.78
CA ALA A 198 6.71 5.80 25.86
C ALA A 198 6.74 4.87 24.63
N GLN A 199 5.59 4.54 24.04
CA GLN A 199 5.54 3.83 22.75
C GLN A 199 6.11 4.69 21.62
N ASN A 200 5.84 6.00 21.61
CA ASN A 200 6.41 6.90 20.60
C ASN A 200 7.94 6.95 20.72
N GLU A 201 8.46 7.25 21.91
CA GLU A 201 9.90 7.36 22.18
C GLU A 201 10.61 6.07 21.81
N ARG A 202 10.13 4.92 22.29
CA ARG A 202 10.69 3.60 21.93
C ARG A 202 10.60 3.31 20.43
N PHE A 203 9.52 3.72 19.75
CA PHE A 203 9.40 3.55 18.31
C PHE A 203 10.44 4.41 17.56
N ASP A 204 10.62 5.68 17.93
CA ASP A 204 11.61 6.55 17.29
C ASP A 204 13.05 6.04 17.53
N ASP A 205 13.29 5.50 18.72
CA ASP A 205 14.55 4.86 19.09
C ASP A 205 14.81 3.57 18.29
N ASP A 206 13.78 2.77 17.99
CA ASP A 206 13.87 1.56 17.15
C ASP A 206 14.01 1.89 15.65
N TYR A 207 13.19 2.82 15.16
CA TYR A 207 13.23 3.33 13.79
C TYR A 207 14.61 3.92 13.46
N GLY A 208 15.18 4.71 14.37
CA GLY A 208 16.50 5.30 14.22
C GLY A 208 17.61 4.26 14.09
N LYS A 209 17.46 3.08 14.68
CA LYS A 209 18.42 1.96 14.55
C LYS A 209 18.19 1.19 13.25
N ASN A 210 16.95 0.82 12.95
CA ASN A 210 16.60 0.00 11.79
C ASN A 210 16.70 0.73 10.44
N MET A 211 16.75 2.07 10.44
CA MET A 211 16.84 2.91 9.23
C MET A 211 18.17 3.66 9.10
N ALA A 212 19.16 3.41 9.97
CA ALA A 212 20.47 4.08 9.92
C ALA A 212 21.32 3.70 8.69
N ASP A 213 20.99 2.61 8.01
CA ASP A 213 21.71 2.02 6.87
C ASP A 213 21.18 2.45 5.49
N THR A 214 20.15 3.30 5.44
CA THR A 214 19.44 3.63 4.20
C THR A 214 19.33 5.13 3.93
N THR A 215 19.25 5.50 2.65
CA THR A 215 18.95 6.86 2.19
C THR A 215 17.44 7.16 2.19
N LEU A 216 16.59 6.17 2.50
CA LEU A 216 15.13 6.31 2.58
C LEU A 216 14.72 7.24 3.72
N THR A 217 14.51 8.51 3.41
CA THR A 217 13.93 9.49 4.33
C THR A 217 12.41 9.51 4.15
N LEU A 218 11.68 9.07 5.18
CA LEU A 218 10.21 9.14 5.21
C LEU A 218 9.71 10.45 5.83
N HIS A 219 8.55 10.90 5.37
CA HIS A 219 7.91 12.09 5.91
C HIS A 219 7.15 11.76 7.19
N PHE A 220 7.67 12.25 8.32
CA PHE A 220 6.96 12.37 9.61
C PHE A 220 6.21 13.70 9.72
N ARG A 221 6.01 14.40 8.59
CA ARG A 221 5.33 15.70 8.54
C ARG A 221 3.87 15.56 8.98
N PHE A 222 3.38 16.61 9.63
CA PHE A 222 1.97 16.72 9.98
C PHE A 222 1.33 17.75 9.07
N PHE A 223 0.22 17.38 8.42
CA PHE A 223 -0.72 18.37 7.93
C PHE A 223 -1.53 18.80 9.14
N SER A 224 -1.28 20.01 9.63
CA SER A 224 -2.18 20.67 10.56
C SER A 224 -3.51 20.90 9.85
N GLU A 225 -4.54 20.17 10.25
CA GLU A 225 -5.90 20.69 10.07
C GLU A 225 -5.95 22.05 10.78
N SER A 226 -6.42 23.07 10.07
CA SER A 226 -6.21 24.47 10.43
C SER A 226 -6.89 24.83 11.75
N PHE A 227 -6.09 25.02 12.80
CA PHE A 227 -6.35 26.11 13.73
C PHE A 227 -5.81 27.41 13.12
N ASP A 228 -6.43 28.52 13.51
CA ASP A 228 -6.17 29.85 12.97
C ASP A 228 -4.93 30.48 13.61
N ASP A 229 -3.78 30.31 12.96
CA ASP A 229 -2.55 31.06 13.23
C ASP A 229 -2.23 31.97 12.04
N SER A 230 -2.77 33.20 12.10
CA SER A 230 -2.34 34.30 11.24
C SER A 230 -0.86 34.64 11.49
N GLU A 231 -0.17 35.11 10.45
CA GLU A 231 1.25 35.51 10.44
C GLU A 231 2.32 34.40 10.35
N CYS A 232 2.53 33.91 9.12
CA CYS A 232 3.91 33.83 8.60
C CYS A 232 3.95 34.07 7.08
N LEU A 233 4.55 35.18 6.66
CA LEU A 233 4.74 35.57 5.27
C LEU A 233 6.12 35.14 4.77
N LEU A 234 6.21 34.50 3.60
CA LEU A 234 6.65 35.15 2.34
C LEU A 234 6.81 34.12 1.18
N PRO A 235 6.83 34.55 -0.11
CA PRO A 235 6.63 33.64 -1.25
C PRO A 235 7.72 33.64 -2.37
N THR A 236 7.74 32.56 -3.16
CA THR A 236 8.30 32.50 -4.53
C THR A 236 7.35 31.66 -5.42
N ARG A 237 6.74 32.13 -6.53
CA ARG A 237 7.27 32.70 -7.80
C ARG A 237 8.20 31.72 -8.54
N TYR A 238 8.18 31.44 -9.85
CA TYR A 238 7.29 31.69 -11.03
C TYR A 238 8.01 30.99 -12.25
N ILE A 239 7.59 30.90 -13.53
CA ILE A 239 6.48 31.47 -14.32
C ILE A 239 5.77 30.43 -15.23
N PRO A 240 6.41 29.73 -16.20
CA PRO A 240 5.75 29.38 -17.49
C PRO A 240 5.69 27.89 -17.89
N SER A 241 4.94 27.62 -18.98
CA SER A 241 4.81 26.36 -19.75
C SER A 241 5.30 26.56 -21.21
N ILE A 242 5.26 25.52 -22.08
CA ILE A 242 4.96 25.60 -23.55
C ILE A 242 4.91 24.20 -24.24
N PHE A 243 3.84 23.94 -25.01
CA PHE A 243 3.62 23.11 -26.24
C PHE A 243 4.53 21.89 -26.63
N SER A 244 4.10 20.87 -27.40
CA SER A 244 2.78 20.32 -27.83
C SER A 244 2.93 19.10 -28.79
N HIS A 245 1.81 18.59 -29.34
CA HIS A 245 1.64 17.72 -30.53
C HIS A 245 1.70 16.17 -30.40
N ARG A 246 1.17 15.50 -31.44
CA ARG A 246 0.27 14.34 -31.36
C ARG A 246 0.37 13.42 -32.59
N PHE A 247 0.77 12.16 -32.44
CA PHE A 247 0.42 10.98 -33.30
C PHE A 247 0.58 9.70 -32.43
N LYS A 248 -0.23 8.63 -32.44
CA LYS A 248 -1.00 7.83 -33.43
C LYS A 248 -0.15 6.84 -34.26
N GLY A 249 -0.45 5.54 -34.10
CA GLY A 249 0.26 4.36 -34.66
C GLY A 249 0.97 3.59 -33.54
N SER A 250 0.69 2.33 -33.18
CA SER A 250 0.55 1.06 -33.93
C SER A 250 1.86 0.48 -34.44
N TYR A 251 2.37 -0.58 -33.79
CA TYR A 251 2.58 -1.91 -34.39
C TYR A 251 2.93 -2.96 -33.31
N MET A 252 2.82 -4.24 -33.67
CA MET A 252 3.24 -5.38 -32.83
C MET A 252 4.76 -5.57 -32.87
N GLY A 253 5.29 -6.28 -31.88
CA GLY A 253 6.65 -6.80 -31.86
C GLY A 253 6.80 -7.80 -30.70
N ASP A 254 7.00 -9.06 -31.03
CA ASP A 254 7.04 -10.16 -30.06
C ASP A 254 8.29 -10.09 -29.18
N LEU A 255 8.13 -10.21 -27.86
CA LEU A 255 9.24 -10.35 -26.91
C LEU A 255 8.85 -11.33 -25.78
N PRO A 256 9.50 -12.50 -25.67
CA PRO A 256 9.39 -13.33 -24.48
C PRO A 256 10.28 -12.74 -23.38
N TYR A 257 9.74 -12.49 -22.19
CA TYR A 257 10.58 -12.16 -21.04
C TYR A 257 9.97 -12.52 -19.69
N ASP A 258 10.66 -13.40 -18.96
CA ASP A 258 10.29 -13.91 -17.64
C ASP A 258 10.27 -12.80 -16.56
N ILE A 259 9.55 -13.01 -15.46
CA ILE A 259 9.61 -12.10 -14.30
C ILE A 259 10.82 -12.49 -13.46
N ASP A 260 11.60 -11.49 -13.04
CA ASP A 260 12.80 -11.74 -12.24
C ASP A 260 12.41 -12.39 -10.89
N LYS A 261 13.09 -13.48 -10.53
CA LYS A 261 12.81 -14.22 -9.30
C LYS A 261 13.12 -13.41 -8.04
N ASP A 262 14.00 -12.42 -8.13
CA ASP A 262 14.24 -11.50 -7.03
C ASP A 262 13.09 -10.50 -6.84
N LEU A 263 12.33 -10.17 -7.89
CA LEU A 263 11.10 -9.36 -7.75
C LEU A 263 9.95 -10.14 -7.11
N ALA A 264 9.82 -11.46 -7.37
CA ALA A 264 8.76 -12.29 -6.80
C ALA A 264 8.76 -12.27 -5.25
N LYS A 265 9.95 -12.16 -4.63
CA LYS A 265 10.11 -12.02 -3.17
C LYS A 265 9.42 -10.78 -2.61
N TYR A 266 9.37 -9.69 -3.38
CA TYR A 266 8.81 -8.41 -2.95
C TYR A 266 7.31 -8.24 -3.30
N PHE A 267 6.82 -8.93 -4.34
CA PHE A 267 5.45 -8.76 -4.85
C PHE A 267 4.34 -9.37 -3.98
N ASN A 268 4.64 -10.38 -3.17
CA ASN A 268 3.65 -11.32 -2.64
C ASN A 268 2.92 -10.85 -1.37
N ALA A 269 2.27 -9.68 -1.47
CA ALA A 269 1.34 -9.17 -0.47
C ALA A 269 -0.12 -9.02 -0.96
N HIS A 270 -0.40 -9.09 -2.27
CA HIS A 270 -1.68 -8.60 -2.82
C HIS A 270 -2.34 -9.39 -3.98
N GLN A 271 -1.95 -10.64 -4.28
CA GLN A 271 -2.68 -11.49 -5.22
C GLN A 271 -3.04 -12.87 -4.66
N MET A 272 -4.11 -12.93 -3.87
CA MET A 272 -4.84 -14.18 -3.58
C MET A 272 -6.35 -13.95 -3.67
N ALA A 273 -6.85 -13.91 -4.91
CA ALA A 273 -8.26 -13.73 -5.23
C ALA A 273 -8.69 -14.51 -6.50
N ARG A 274 -8.17 -15.71 -6.68
CA ARG A 274 -8.68 -16.73 -7.62
C ARG A 274 -8.62 -18.11 -6.98
N THR A 275 -9.68 -18.46 -6.25
CA THR A 275 -10.12 -19.85 -6.08
C THR A 275 -11.15 -20.15 -7.18
N GLU A 276 -11.10 -21.34 -7.74
CA GLU A 276 -11.80 -21.70 -8.98
C GLU A 276 -13.32 -21.91 -8.77
N ASN A 277 -14.12 -21.41 -9.72
CA ASN A 277 -15.32 -22.01 -10.34
C ASN A 277 -15.90 -21.03 -11.39
#